data_AF-A0A832TDH8-F1
#
_entry.id   AF-A0A832TDH8-F1
#
_cell.length_a   1.000
_cell.length_b   1.000
_cell.length_c   1.000
_cell.angle_alpha   90.00
_cell.angle_beta   90.00
_cell.angle_gamma   90.00
#
_symmetry.space_group_name_H-M   'P 1'
#
loop_
_entity.id
_entity.type
_entity.pdbx_description
1 polymer ?
#
loop_
_entity_poly.entity_id
_entity_poly.type
_entity_poly.pdbx_seq_one_letter_code
_entity_poly.pdbx_strand_id
1 'polypeptide(L)'
;GYFAEQSIHYIHNICKEKKCLLIEDASGALGDRELCDGEHADMIVGSFGRWKVADAGYGGFISGRKELIDEGKEAFSLTTFHPRDETVVKKLEEAPERLKALLALQAEVKEELEKMELNVVHKDLRGLNVVVRFTSEAEKEMIIDHCKEKGYEYVTCPNYIRLEEDAISIELKRLQVSNGKKKQR
;
A
#
# COMPACT_ATOMS: atom_id res chain seq x y z
N GLY A 1 -2.28 5.52 3.73
CA GLY A 1 -3.35 4.78 3.02
C GLY A 1 -2.81 4.17 1.73
N TYR A 2 -3.60 3.40 0.96
CA TYR A 2 -3.06 2.73 -0.25
C TYR A 2 -2.80 3.64 -1.46
N PHE A 3 -3.32 4.87 -1.48
CA PHE A 3 -3.22 5.79 -2.62
C PHE A 3 -2.49 7.10 -2.27
N ALA A 4 -2.07 7.27 -1.02
CA ALA A 4 -1.28 8.39 -0.56
C ALA A 4 -0.48 7.99 0.70
N GLU A 5 0.81 8.26 0.65
CA GLU A 5 1.70 8.17 1.80
C GLU A 5 1.38 9.24 2.86
N GLN A 6 1.74 8.95 4.10
CA GLN A 6 1.57 9.85 5.23
C GLN A 6 2.90 9.92 5.97
N SER A 7 3.35 11.13 6.31
CA SER A 7 4.66 11.31 6.93
C SER A 7 4.69 10.69 8.33
N ILE A 8 5.36 9.55 8.46
CA ILE A 8 5.53 8.83 9.73
C ILE A 8 6.31 9.68 10.73
N HIS A 9 7.35 10.39 10.29
CA HIS A 9 8.11 11.32 11.14
C HIS A 9 7.23 12.44 11.73
N TYR A 10 6.35 13.04 10.92
CA TYR A 10 5.44 14.07 11.40
C TYR A 10 4.45 13.50 12.44
N ILE A 11 3.87 12.33 12.15
CA ILE A 11 2.92 11.65 13.05
C ILE A 11 3.62 11.23 14.35
N HIS A 12 4.85 10.70 14.26
CA HIS A 12 5.70 10.35 15.39
C HIS A 12 5.89 11.51 16.36
N ASN A 13 6.23 12.69 15.84
CA ASN A 13 6.45 13.87 16.68
C ASN A 13 5.19 14.28 17.45
N ILE A 14 4.02 14.23 16.81
CA ILE A 14 2.72 14.48 17.46
C ILE A 14 2.47 13.43 18.56
N CYS A 15 2.59 12.15 18.23
CA CYS A 15 2.36 11.06 19.18
C CYS A 15 3.30 11.16 20.38
N LYS A 16 4.58 11.46 20.15
CA LYS A 16 5.59 11.64 21.20
C LYS A 16 5.27 12.82 22.11
N GLU A 17 4.86 13.97 21.56
CA GLU A 17 4.44 15.14 22.34
C GLU A 17 3.22 14.81 23.22
N LYS A 18 2.26 14.07 22.67
CA LYS A 18 1.02 13.69 23.36
C LYS A 18 1.13 12.42 24.21
N LYS A 19 2.30 11.77 24.23
CA LYS A 19 2.54 10.49 24.92
C LYS A 19 1.58 9.38 24.47
N CYS A 20 1.32 9.32 23.16
CA CYS A 20 0.52 8.28 22.53
C CYS A 20 1.44 7.19 21.94
N LEU A 21 0.99 5.94 22.02
CA LEU A 21 1.60 4.83 21.28
C LEU A 21 1.36 5.01 19.77
N LEU A 22 2.41 4.88 18.96
CA LEU A 22 2.30 4.90 17.51
C LEU A 22 2.47 3.48 16.93
N ILE A 23 1.38 2.97 16.34
CA ILE A 23 1.37 1.70 15.61
C ILE A 23 1.25 2.00 14.11
N GLU A 24 2.22 1.54 13.33
CA GLU A 24 2.24 1.67 11.88
C GLU A 24 1.70 0.39 11.19
N ASP A 25 0.80 0.55 10.21
CA ASP A 25 0.47 -0.53 9.27
C ASP A 25 1.34 -0.42 8.01
N ALA A 26 2.40 -1.22 7.95
CA ALA A 26 3.36 -1.27 6.84
C ALA A 26 2.94 -2.21 5.70
N SER A 27 1.69 -2.71 5.68
CA SER A 27 1.21 -3.61 4.62
C SER A 27 1.33 -3.04 3.20
N GLY A 28 1.34 -1.71 3.06
CA GLY A 28 1.48 -0.99 1.80
C GLY A 28 2.88 -0.44 1.52
N ALA A 29 3.83 -0.64 2.43
CA ALA A 29 5.13 0.02 2.42
C ALA A 29 6.30 -0.92 2.79
N LEU A 30 6.04 -2.23 2.89
CA LEU A 30 7.06 -3.19 3.27
C LEU A 30 8.28 -3.12 2.32
N GLY A 31 9.46 -2.87 2.87
CA GLY A 31 10.69 -2.66 2.11
C GLY A 31 10.99 -1.20 1.76
N ASP A 32 10.09 -0.27 2.09
CA ASP A 32 10.35 1.17 2.06
C ASP A 32 11.22 1.59 3.26
N ARG A 33 12.11 2.56 3.07
CA ARG A 33 13.00 3.04 4.14
C ARG A 33 12.40 4.19 4.95
N GLU A 34 11.36 4.84 4.44
CA GLU A 34 10.71 6.00 5.07
C GLU A 34 9.34 5.64 5.67
N LEU A 35 8.62 4.70 5.03
CA LEU A 35 7.24 4.32 5.38
C LEU A 35 7.12 2.92 6.03
N CYS A 36 8.23 2.33 6.44
CA CYS A 36 8.28 1.08 7.19
C CYS A 36 9.49 1.16 8.13
N ASP A 37 9.48 2.17 8.99
CA ASP A 37 10.64 2.63 9.74
C ASP A 37 10.48 2.41 11.25
N GLY A 38 11.29 1.48 11.77
CA GLY A 38 11.30 1.12 13.19
C GLY A 38 11.87 2.22 14.10
N GLU A 39 12.49 3.28 13.57
CA GLU A 39 12.93 4.41 14.39
C GLU A 39 11.77 5.31 14.82
N HIS A 40 10.74 5.43 13.98
CA HIS A 40 9.64 6.37 14.16
C HIS A 40 8.32 5.71 14.57
N ALA A 41 8.24 4.38 14.59
CA ALA A 41 7.10 3.62 15.09
C ALA A 41 7.45 2.87 16.38
N ASP A 42 6.51 2.78 17.33
CA ASP A 42 6.68 1.95 18.52
C ASP A 42 6.42 0.48 18.22
N MET A 43 5.45 0.23 17.33
CA MET A 43 5.15 -1.06 16.75
C MET A 43 4.83 -0.90 15.26
N ILE A 44 5.22 -1.91 14.49
CA ILE A 44 4.87 -2.04 13.07
C ILE A 44 4.12 -3.34 12.90
N VAL A 45 2.98 -3.28 12.23
CA VAL A 45 2.23 -4.46 11.82
C VAL A 45 2.15 -4.50 10.30
N GLY A 46 2.05 -5.70 9.74
CA GLY A 46 1.86 -5.81 8.30
C GLY A 46 1.33 -7.16 7.89
N SER A 47 0.57 -7.17 6.80
CA SER A 47 0.00 -8.37 6.20
C SER A 47 0.81 -8.82 4.99
N PHE A 48 0.98 -10.13 4.86
CA PHE A 48 1.53 -10.77 3.65
C PHE A 48 0.44 -11.32 2.74
N GLY A 49 -0.82 -10.93 2.97
CA GLY A 49 -1.97 -11.37 2.19
C GLY A 49 -1.90 -11.00 0.70
N ARG A 50 -2.91 -11.46 -0.03
CA ARG A 50 -3.03 -11.19 -1.48
C ARG A 50 -3.06 -9.68 -1.76
N TRP A 51 -2.40 -9.29 -2.85
CA TRP A 51 -2.29 -7.92 -3.35
C TRP A 51 -1.57 -6.94 -2.42
N LYS A 52 -0.90 -7.44 -1.37
CA LYS A 52 0.04 -6.64 -0.57
C LYS A 52 1.38 -6.55 -1.29
N VAL A 53 2.32 -5.79 -0.73
CA VAL A 53 3.67 -5.72 -1.29
C VAL A 53 4.35 -7.09 -1.25
N ALA A 54 4.26 -7.82 -0.13
CA ALA A 54 4.79 -9.19 -0.04
C ALA A 54 4.02 -10.18 -0.94
N ASP A 55 2.69 -10.08 -1.03
CA ASP A 55 1.83 -10.94 -1.86
C ASP A 55 2.09 -12.46 -1.69
N ALA A 56 2.28 -12.92 -0.44
CA ALA A 56 2.43 -14.34 -0.11
C ALA A 56 1.09 -15.08 0.00
N GLY A 57 -0.02 -14.33 0.08
CA GLY A 57 -1.38 -14.86 0.11
C GLY A 57 -1.91 -15.19 1.52
N TYR A 58 -1.04 -15.25 2.53
CA TYR A 58 -1.40 -15.50 3.91
C TYR A 58 -0.33 -14.95 4.88
N GLY A 59 -0.67 -14.80 6.16
CA GLY A 59 0.27 -14.41 7.21
C GLY A 59 0.50 -12.90 7.35
N GLY A 60 1.44 -12.54 8.22
CA GLY A 60 1.82 -11.17 8.54
C GLY A 60 2.93 -11.13 9.58
N PHE A 61 3.25 -9.93 10.05
CA PHE A 61 4.24 -9.71 11.08
C PHE A 61 3.79 -8.65 12.08
N ILE A 62 4.41 -8.73 13.25
CA ILE A 62 4.40 -7.70 14.27
C ILE A 62 5.86 -7.48 14.65
N SER A 63 6.33 -6.24 14.53
CA SER A 63 7.63 -5.77 14.98
C SER A 63 7.40 -4.67 16.01
N GLY A 64 8.31 -4.52 16.96
CA GLY A 64 8.20 -3.47 17.96
C GLY A 64 9.41 -3.42 18.87
N ARG A 65 9.47 -2.37 19.70
CA ARG A 65 10.50 -2.26 20.74
C ARG A 65 10.45 -3.47 21.66
N LYS A 66 11.61 -3.94 22.09
CA LYS A 66 11.74 -5.16 22.91
C LYS A 66 10.89 -5.08 24.17
N GLU A 67 10.85 -3.92 24.81
CA GLU A 67 10.09 -3.68 26.04
C GLU A 67 8.58 -3.92 25.82
N LEU A 68 8.02 -3.39 24.73
CA LEU A 68 6.62 -3.58 24.37
C LEU A 68 6.30 -5.02 23.99
N ILE A 69 7.21 -5.69 23.27
CA ILE A 69 7.06 -7.11 22.94
C ILE A 69 7.11 -7.97 24.20
N ASP A 70 8.00 -7.64 25.14
CA ASP A 70 8.16 -8.33 26.42
C ASP A 70 6.93 -8.17 27.32
N GLU A 71 6.36 -6.96 27.39
CA GLU A 71 5.10 -6.68 28.11
C GLU A 71 3.91 -7.41 27.48
N GLY A 72 3.88 -7.52 26.14
CA GLY A 72 2.82 -8.20 25.39
C GLY A 72 2.97 -9.72 25.26
N LYS A 73 3.96 -10.35 25.91
CA LYS A 73 4.28 -11.78 25.73
C LYS A 73 3.11 -12.72 25.86
N GLU A 74 2.22 -12.50 26.83
CA GLU A 74 1.04 -13.33 27.03
C GLU A 74 0.10 -13.25 25.82
N ALA A 75 -0.15 -12.05 25.30
CA ALA A 75 -0.94 -11.87 24.09
C ALA A 75 -0.28 -12.54 22.86
N PHE A 76 1.04 -12.42 22.71
CA PHE A 76 1.76 -13.10 21.62
C PHE A 76 1.80 -14.61 21.78
N SER A 77 1.73 -15.15 23.00
CA SER A 77 1.69 -16.59 23.25
C SER A 77 0.42 -17.26 22.71
N LEU A 78 -0.64 -16.47 22.52
CA LEU A 78 -1.89 -16.91 21.88
C LEU A 78 -1.80 -16.96 20.35
N THR A 79 -0.72 -16.45 19.76
CA THR A 79 -0.53 -16.44 18.31
C THR A 79 0.23 -17.68 17.86
N THR A 80 -0.21 -18.28 16.76
CA THR A 80 0.49 -19.40 16.13
C THR A 80 1.50 -18.86 15.15
N PHE A 81 2.79 -19.05 15.42
CA PHE A 81 3.84 -18.79 14.45
C PHE A 81 3.92 -19.96 13.49
N HIS A 82 3.72 -19.69 12.21
CA HIS A 82 3.96 -20.70 11.20
C HIS A 82 5.48 -20.99 11.15
N PRO A 83 5.93 -22.25 11.10
CA PRO A 83 7.34 -22.55 10.84
C PRO A 83 7.79 -21.82 9.58
N ARG A 84 9.07 -21.42 9.55
CA ARG A 84 9.67 -20.60 8.48
C ARG A 84 9.26 -21.14 7.11
N ASP A 85 8.30 -20.48 6.48
CA ASP A 85 7.79 -20.84 5.17
C ASP A 85 8.66 -20.18 4.10
N GLU A 86 9.31 -21.00 3.28
CA GLU A 86 10.22 -20.54 2.22
C GLU A 86 9.52 -19.61 1.22
N THR A 87 8.21 -19.78 0.98
CA THR A 87 7.41 -18.89 0.14
C THR A 87 7.33 -17.50 0.73
N VAL A 88 7.04 -17.39 2.03
CA VAL A 88 6.98 -16.10 2.72
C VAL A 88 8.36 -15.44 2.72
N VAL A 89 9.41 -16.19 3.04
CA VAL A 89 10.79 -15.67 3.04
C VAL A 89 11.16 -15.10 1.67
N LYS A 90 10.96 -15.88 0.60
CA LYS A 90 11.22 -15.43 -0.76
C LYS A 90 10.42 -14.17 -1.13
N LYS A 91 9.15 -14.12 -0.75
CA LYS A 91 8.29 -12.95 -1.00
C LYS A 91 8.73 -11.71 -0.25
N LEU A 92 9.27 -11.86 0.97
CA LEU A 92 9.85 -10.77 1.74
C LEU A 92 11.13 -10.24 1.08
N GLU A 93 11.98 -11.11 0.55
CA GLU A 93 13.19 -10.72 -0.19
C GLU A 93 12.84 -9.97 -1.49
N GLU A 94 11.76 -10.36 -2.16
CA GLU A 94 11.26 -9.71 -3.39
C GLU A 94 10.50 -8.40 -3.13
N ALA A 95 10.03 -8.16 -1.90
CA ALA A 95 9.13 -7.05 -1.56
C ALA A 95 9.68 -5.64 -1.91
N PRO A 96 10.95 -5.29 -1.63
CA PRO A 96 11.48 -3.97 -1.97
C PRO A 96 11.46 -3.67 -3.47
N GLU A 97 11.84 -4.64 -4.30
CA GLU A 97 11.84 -4.48 -5.76
C GLU A 97 10.40 -4.42 -6.31
N ARG A 98 9.48 -5.22 -5.75
CA ARG A 98 8.07 -5.13 -6.10
C ARG A 98 7.47 -3.77 -5.73
N LEU A 99 7.76 -3.25 -4.55
CA LEU A 99 7.32 -1.92 -4.12
C LEU A 99 7.81 -0.86 -5.10
N LYS A 100 9.11 -0.86 -5.41
CA LYS A 100 9.73 0.05 -6.37
C LYS A 100 9.04 0.01 -7.74
N ALA A 101 8.76 -1.18 -8.25
CA ALA A 101 8.06 -1.36 -9.52
C ALA A 101 6.62 -0.83 -9.49
N LEU A 102 5.88 -1.03 -8.39
CA LEU A 102 4.53 -0.51 -8.21
C LEU A 102 4.51 1.02 -8.13
N LEU A 103 5.48 1.63 -7.41
CA LEU A 103 5.60 3.08 -7.31
C LEU A 103 5.96 3.73 -8.65
N ALA A 104 6.86 3.11 -9.43
CA ALA A 104 7.19 3.58 -10.77
C ALA A 104 5.96 3.53 -11.70
N LEU A 105 5.21 2.41 -11.68
CA LEU A 105 3.98 2.29 -12.45
C LEU A 105 2.92 3.31 -12.01
N GLN A 106 2.80 3.57 -10.71
CA GLN A 106 1.88 4.56 -10.19
C GLN A 106 2.21 5.96 -10.70
N ALA A 107 3.48 6.34 -10.73
CA ALA A 107 3.92 7.62 -11.28
C ALA A 107 3.59 7.73 -12.78
N GLU A 108 3.88 6.68 -13.56
CA GLU A 108 3.55 6.60 -15.00
C GLU A 108 2.04 6.78 -15.23
N VAL A 109 1.21 6.03 -14.51
CA VAL A 109 -0.25 6.08 -14.65
C VAL A 109 -0.81 7.45 -14.26
N LYS A 110 -0.25 8.10 -13.22
CA LYS A 110 -0.64 9.47 -12.87
C LYS A 110 -0.31 10.45 -13.99
N GLU A 111 0.88 10.37 -14.57
CA GLU A 111 1.29 11.24 -15.67
C GLU A 111 0.41 11.04 -16.92
N GLU A 112 0.04 9.79 -17.24
CA GLU A 112 -0.90 9.48 -18.33
C GLU A 112 -2.27 10.13 -18.11
N LEU A 113 -2.83 10.01 -16.90
CA LEU A 113 -4.15 10.56 -16.57
C LEU A 113 -4.13 12.09 -16.49
N GLU A 114 -3.03 12.69 -16.04
CA GLU A 114 -2.85 14.15 -16.07
C GLU A 114 -2.81 14.70 -17.50
N LYS A 115 -2.16 14.00 -18.44
CA LYS A 115 -2.17 14.36 -19.86
C LYS A 115 -3.56 14.27 -20.49
N MET A 116 -4.45 13.46 -19.91
CA MET A 116 -5.87 13.39 -20.27
C MET A 116 -6.72 14.44 -19.55
N GLU A 117 -6.10 15.38 -18.82
CA GLU A 117 -6.74 16.45 -18.04
C GLU A 117 -7.69 15.92 -16.94
N LEU A 118 -7.44 14.71 -16.43
CA LEU A 118 -8.26 14.08 -15.39
C LEU A 118 -7.82 14.48 -13.98
N ASN A 119 -8.78 14.54 -13.05
CA ASN A 119 -8.57 14.96 -11.67
C ASN A 119 -7.98 13.83 -10.80
N VAL A 120 -6.65 13.70 -10.81
CA VAL A 120 -5.91 12.74 -9.98
C VAL A 120 -5.81 13.22 -8.53
N VAL A 121 -6.29 12.39 -7.60
CA VAL A 121 -6.21 12.66 -6.16
C VAL A 121 -4.79 12.43 -5.65
N HIS A 122 -4.29 13.37 -4.84
CA HIS A 122 -2.93 13.34 -4.26
C HIS A 122 -1.84 13.11 -5.32
N LYS A 123 -1.91 13.86 -6.43
CA LYS A 123 -1.02 13.68 -7.59
C LYS A 123 0.47 13.63 -7.23
N ASP A 124 0.91 14.44 -6.27
CA ASP A 124 2.33 14.55 -5.88
C ASP A 124 2.78 13.52 -4.83
N LEU A 125 1.89 12.65 -4.34
CA LEU A 125 2.20 11.67 -3.28
C LEU A 125 2.35 10.25 -3.81
N ARG A 126 3.22 9.47 -3.18
CA ARG A 126 3.39 8.04 -3.51
C ARG A 126 2.20 7.21 -3.04
N GLY A 127 1.93 6.11 -3.73
CA GLY A 127 0.86 5.18 -3.40
C GLY A 127 0.90 3.92 -4.27
N LEU A 128 0.17 2.89 -3.85
CA LEU A 128 0.02 1.62 -4.57
C LEU A 128 -1.23 1.55 -5.46
N ASN A 129 -2.11 2.53 -5.32
CA ASN A 129 -3.31 2.75 -6.13
C ASN A 129 -3.28 4.17 -6.70
N VAL A 130 -4.03 4.41 -7.77
CA VAL A 130 -4.32 5.76 -8.30
C VAL A 130 -5.81 6.01 -8.17
N VAL A 131 -6.20 7.16 -7.64
CA VAL A 131 -7.62 7.54 -7.52
C VAL A 131 -7.87 8.76 -8.39
N VAL A 132 -8.91 8.69 -9.21
CA VAL A 132 -9.30 9.77 -10.13
C VAL A 132 -10.75 10.14 -9.88
N ARG A 133 -10.99 11.41 -9.54
CA ARG A 133 -12.35 11.94 -9.40
C ARG A 133 -12.98 12.15 -10.77
N PHE A 134 -14.29 12.02 -10.84
CA PHE A 134 -15.08 12.39 -12.01
C PHE A 134 -16.26 13.26 -11.56
N THR A 135 -16.72 14.12 -12.46
CA THR A 135 -17.86 15.00 -12.29
C THR A 135 -18.99 14.71 -13.28
N SER A 136 -18.72 13.84 -14.26
CA SER A 136 -19.68 13.40 -15.26
C SER A 136 -19.51 11.94 -15.63
N GLU A 137 -20.56 11.33 -16.18
CA GLU A 137 -20.48 9.95 -16.70
C GLU A 137 -19.49 9.82 -17.88
N ALA A 138 -19.27 10.89 -18.65
CA ALA A 138 -18.29 10.88 -19.73
C ALA A 138 -16.85 10.74 -19.21
N GLU A 139 -16.49 11.49 -18.16
CA GLU A 139 -15.18 11.37 -17.50
C GLU A 139 -15.00 9.99 -16.86
N LYS A 140 -16.04 9.48 -16.21
CA LYS A 140 -16.03 8.15 -15.61
C LYS A 140 -15.77 7.05 -16.65
N GLU A 141 -16.48 7.07 -17.78
CA GLU A 141 -16.25 6.11 -18.87
C GLU A 141 -14.85 6.26 -19.47
N MET A 142 -14.35 7.49 -19.61
CA MET A 142 -12.97 7.73 -20.07
C MET A 142 -11.92 7.06 -19.16
N ILE A 143 -12.08 7.17 -17.84
CA ILE A 143 -11.18 6.51 -16.86
C ILE A 143 -11.31 4.98 -16.95
N ILE A 144 -12.53 4.48 -17.07
CA ILE A 144 -12.82 3.04 -17.16
C ILE A 144 -12.22 2.45 -18.44
N ASP A 145 -12.37 3.13 -19.57
CA ASP A 145 -11.85 2.67 -20.85
C ASP A 145 -10.32 2.66 -20.87
N HIS A 146 -9.68 3.67 -20.28
CA HIS A 146 -8.24 3.65 -20.02
C HIS A 146 -7.83 2.41 -19.20
N CYS A 147 -8.58 2.09 -18.14
CA CYS A 147 -8.32 0.88 -17.34
C CYS A 147 -8.48 -0.41 -18.16
N LYS A 148 -9.54 -0.53 -18.97
CA LYS A 148 -9.78 -1.70 -19.84
C LYS A 148 -8.65 -1.87 -20.87
N GLU A 149 -8.26 -0.78 -21.54
CA GLU A 149 -7.19 -0.79 -22.55
C GLU A 149 -5.86 -1.25 -21.94
N LYS A 150 -5.53 -0.74 -20.75
CA LYS A 150 -4.26 -1.05 -20.07
C LYS A 150 -4.29 -2.36 -19.29
N GLY A 151 -5.46 -2.96 -19.12
CA GLY A 151 -5.70 -4.15 -18.30
C GLY A 151 -5.60 -3.90 -16.80
N TYR A 152 -5.93 -2.70 -16.35
CA TYR A 152 -5.95 -2.34 -14.93
C TYR A 152 -7.28 -2.70 -14.29
N GLU A 153 -7.22 -3.40 -13.16
CA GLU A 153 -8.39 -3.56 -12.29
C GLU A 153 -8.72 -2.24 -11.61
N TYR A 154 -10.01 -1.96 -11.43
CA TYR A 154 -10.48 -0.75 -10.77
C TYR A 154 -11.69 -1.02 -9.87
N VAL A 155 -11.96 -0.08 -8.96
CA VAL A 155 -13.12 -0.05 -8.07
C VAL A 155 -13.78 1.31 -8.17
N THR A 156 -15.09 1.32 -8.40
CA THR A 156 -15.89 2.54 -8.39
C THR A 156 -16.15 3.01 -6.95
N CYS A 157 -15.99 4.31 -6.71
CA CYS A 157 -16.31 5.00 -5.45
C CYS A 157 -17.69 5.68 -5.55
N PRO A 158 -18.33 6.08 -4.44
CA PRO A 158 -17.82 6.16 -3.07
C PRO A 158 -17.50 4.78 -2.47
N ASN A 159 -16.39 4.71 -1.75
CA ASN A 159 -15.93 3.50 -1.08
C ASN A 159 -15.11 3.88 0.16
N TYR A 160 -15.58 3.49 1.35
CA TYR A 160 -14.99 3.91 2.63
C TYR A 160 -13.51 3.52 2.82
N ILE A 161 -13.03 2.46 2.17
CA ILE A 161 -11.61 2.06 2.21
C ILE A 161 -10.76 2.74 1.12
N ARG A 162 -11.36 3.63 0.31
CA ARG A 162 -10.70 4.38 -0.76
C ARG A 162 -11.00 5.87 -0.63
N LEU A 163 -12.17 6.29 -1.08
CA LEU A 163 -12.61 7.68 -1.09
C LEU A 163 -14.14 7.70 -1.04
N GLU A 164 -14.72 8.50 -0.15
CA GLU A 164 -16.18 8.65 -0.01
C GLU A 164 -16.73 9.73 -0.96
N GLU A 165 -16.24 9.74 -2.20
CA GLU A 165 -16.62 10.68 -3.26
C GLU A 165 -16.72 9.94 -4.61
N ASP A 166 -17.29 10.60 -5.61
CA ASP A 166 -17.37 10.10 -6.99
C ASP A 166 -15.97 10.01 -7.62
N ALA A 167 -15.48 8.78 -7.74
CA ALA A 167 -14.14 8.50 -8.24
C ALA A 167 -13.98 7.05 -8.72
N ILE A 168 -12.89 6.79 -9.46
CA ILE A 168 -12.41 5.45 -9.79
C ILE A 168 -11.07 5.23 -9.08
N SER A 169 -10.96 4.15 -8.30
CA SER A 169 -9.71 3.68 -7.70
C SER A 169 -9.11 2.59 -8.58
N ILE A 170 -8.01 2.91 -9.27
CA ILE A 170 -7.21 2.01 -10.09
C ILE A 170 -6.29 1.19 -9.17
N GLU A 171 -6.49 -0.13 -9.11
CA GLU A 171 -5.88 -1.04 -8.14
C GLU A 171 -4.56 -1.65 -8.66
N LEU A 172 -3.56 -0.80 -8.93
CA LEU A 172 -2.28 -1.21 -9.53
C LEU A 172 -1.57 -2.32 -8.75
N LYS A 173 -1.69 -2.35 -7.42
CA LYS A 173 -1.16 -3.42 -6.55
C LYS A 173 -1.65 -4.84 -6.87
N ARG A 174 -2.76 -4.98 -7.60
CA ARG A 174 -3.28 -6.30 -8.02
C ARG A 174 -2.52 -6.87 -9.21
N LEU A 175 -1.71 -6.06 -9.88
CA LEU A 175 -0.90 -6.49 -11.00
C LEU A 175 0.34 -7.27 -10.53
N GLN A 176 0.70 -8.27 -11.33
CA GLN A 176 1.99 -8.95 -11.22
C GLN A 176 3.01 -8.15 -12.02
N VAL A 177 3.75 -7.29 -11.32
CA VAL A 177 4.84 -6.51 -11.88
C VAL A 177 6.16 -7.23 -11.61
N SER A 178 6.91 -7.51 -12.67
CA SER A 178 8.30 -7.97 -12.61
C SER A 178 9.13 -7.08 -13.52
N ASN A 179 10.26 -6.55 -13.03
CA ASN A 179 11.25 -5.71 -13.73
C ASN A 179 10.96 -5.47 -15.23
N GLY A 180 10.09 -4.50 -15.52
CA GLY A 180 9.88 -3.94 -16.85
C GLY A 180 9.06 -4.75 -17.86
N LYS A 181 8.47 -5.90 -17.51
CA LYS A 181 7.55 -6.61 -18.42
C LYS A 181 6.32 -7.13 -17.69
N LYS A 182 5.14 -6.65 -18.10
CA LYS A 182 3.84 -7.23 -17.73
C LYS A 182 3.89 -8.73 -18.09
N LYS A 183 3.76 -9.61 -17.10
CA LYS A 183 3.31 -10.98 -17.38
C LYS A 183 1.81 -10.89 -17.70
N GLN A 184 1.45 -10.92 -18.98
CA GLN A 184 0.09 -11.30 -19.36
C GLN A 184 -0.15 -12.70 -18.82
N ARG A 185 -1.30 -12.86 -18.15
CA ARG A 185 -1.79 -14.16 -17.66
C ARG A 185 -2.04 -15.10 -18.83
#